data_AF-A0A2Z4FQD0-F1
#
_entry.id   AF-A0A2Z4FQD0-F1
#
_cell.length_a   1.000
_cell.length_b   1.000
_cell.length_c   1.000
_cell.angle_alpha   90.00
_cell.angle_beta   90.00
_cell.angle_gamma   90.00
#
_symmetry.space_group_name_H-M   'P 1'
#
loop_
_entity.id
_entity.type
_entity.pdbx_description
1 polymer ?
#
loop_
_entity_poly.entity_id
_entity_poly.type
_entity_poly.pdbx_seq_one_letter_code
_entity_poly.pdbx_strand_id
1 'polypeptide(L)'
;MATNSTAASDIVIPEDIGRNDPCPCGSGAKYKKCCQKAHRVQQEAQKESTRVEALIRPSTNAWGVYKLLRQVRENNMHALFFDMTHPDGPFRKRFKEKTDFILAADAGVEKLVAGPESQLRRVRIDGDNHYLLLAEGLDDPRSTSYKYQVVVLRRNDIDADGNPRDAQYPGFRVWDIQRHERAKDSVEDGDLSLVDLGYVWGAKADA
;
A
#
# COMPACT_ATOMS: atom_id res chain seq x y z
N MET A 1 27.85 14.83 15.98
CA MET A 1 28.16 13.58 15.25
C MET A 1 26.83 13.00 14.81
N ALA A 2 26.44 13.23 13.55
CA ALA A 2 25.18 12.77 13.01
C ALA A 2 25.31 11.29 12.64
N THR A 3 24.59 10.42 13.34
CA THR A 3 24.44 9.02 12.95
C THR A 3 23.44 8.97 11.80
N ASN A 4 23.95 8.85 10.57
CA ASN A 4 23.17 8.42 9.41
C ASN A 4 22.50 7.08 9.76
N SER A 5 21.20 7.13 10.08
CA SER A 5 20.37 5.93 10.15
C SER A 5 20.22 5.43 8.72
N THR A 6 21.01 4.42 8.39
CA THR A 6 21.04 3.76 7.09
C THR A 6 19.64 3.26 6.74
N ALA A 7 19.04 3.85 5.71
CA ALA A 7 17.90 3.30 5.00
C ALA A 7 18.17 1.82 4.70
N ALA A 8 17.20 0.97 5.05
CA ALA A 8 17.26 -0.47 4.84
C ALA A 8 17.70 -0.79 3.41
N SER A 9 18.74 -1.62 3.31
CA SER A 9 19.46 -1.94 2.09
C SER A 9 18.56 -2.63 1.07
N ASP A 10 18.22 -1.92 0.00
CA ASP A 10 17.95 -2.57 -1.29
C ASP A 10 19.18 -3.43 -1.61
N ILE A 11 19.02 -4.76 -1.57
CA ILE A 11 20.10 -5.69 -1.89
C ILE A 11 20.60 -5.39 -3.30
N VAL A 12 21.86 -4.96 -3.45
CA VAL A 12 22.45 -4.70 -4.76
C VAL A 12 22.73 -6.05 -5.44
N ILE A 13 22.06 -6.30 -6.55
CA ILE A 13 22.18 -7.54 -7.33
C ILE A 13 23.20 -7.30 -8.43
N PRO A 14 24.29 -8.08 -8.51
CA PRO A 14 25.22 -7.98 -9.62
C PRO A 14 24.50 -8.28 -10.94
N GLU A 15 24.79 -7.51 -12.00
CA GLU A 15 24.16 -7.69 -13.33
C GLU A 15 24.38 -9.10 -13.89
N ASP A 16 25.52 -9.72 -13.59
CA ASP A 16 25.95 -11.01 -14.13
C ASP A 16 25.74 -12.20 -13.18
N ILE A 17 24.89 -12.08 -12.16
CA ILE A 17 24.67 -13.19 -11.22
C ILE A 17 24.09 -14.43 -11.92
N GLY A 18 24.80 -15.56 -11.79
CA GLY A 18 24.39 -16.84 -12.33
C GLY A 18 23.23 -17.46 -11.55
N ARG A 19 22.32 -18.16 -12.24
CA ARG A 19 21.15 -18.84 -11.63
C ARG A 19 21.51 -19.79 -10.48
N ASN A 20 22.71 -20.37 -10.49
CA ASN A 20 23.16 -21.33 -9.48
C ASN A 20 24.06 -20.71 -8.40
N ASP A 21 24.42 -19.44 -8.52
CA ASP A 21 25.33 -18.77 -7.60
C ASP A 21 24.65 -18.55 -6.23
N PRO A 22 25.44 -18.39 -5.15
CA PRO A 22 24.90 -17.98 -3.86
C PRO A 22 24.13 -16.67 -3.96
N CYS A 23 22.95 -16.60 -3.33
CA CYS A 23 22.11 -15.42 -3.38
C CYS A 23 22.75 -14.24 -2.60
N PRO A 24 22.80 -13.02 -3.16
CA PRO A 24 23.46 -11.86 -2.54
C PRO A 24 22.71 -11.32 -1.31
N CYS A 25 21.49 -11.79 -1.05
CA CYS A 25 20.77 -11.47 0.17
C CYS A 25 21.35 -12.12 1.44
N GLY A 26 22.40 -12.94 1.31
CA GLY A 26 23.05 -13.61 2.43
C GLY A 26 22.36 -14.88 2.92
N SER A 27 21.31 -15.36 2.22
CA SER A 27 20.57 -16.57 2.61
C SER A 27 21.35 -17.88 2.44
N GLY A 28 22.46 -17.86 1.70
CA GLY A 28 23.22 -19.07 1.33
C GLY A 28 22.53 -19.98 0.31
N ALA A 29 21.28 -19.69 -0.08
CA ALA A 29 20.57 -20.43 -1.10
C ALA A 29 21.05 -20.08 -2.52
N LYS A 30 20.85 -20.98 -3.49
CA LYS A 30 21.07 -20.67 -4.92
C LYS A 30 20.15 -19.54 -5.36
N TYR A 31 20.64 -18.59 -6.16
CA TYR A 31 19.90 -17.41 -6.60
C TYR A 31 18.54 -17.74 -7.20
N LYS A 32 18.47 -18.76 -8.07
CA LYS A 32 17.21 -19.24 -8.69
C LYS A 32 16.17 -19.78 -7.73
N LYS A 33 16.58 -20.18 -6.52
CA LYS A 33 15.71 -20.70 -5.46
C LYS A 33 15.41 -19.64 -4.39
N CYS A 34 15.88 -18.41 -4.57
CA CYS A 34 15.76 -17.31 -3.61
C CYS A 34 15.25 -16.06 -4.35
N CYS A 35 16.01 -14.96 -4.36
CA CYS A 35 15.53 -13.66 -4.83
C CYS A 35 15.29 -13.55 -6.35
N GLN A 36 15.70 -14.51 -7.20
CA GLN A 36 15.53 -14.40 -8.65
C GLN A 36 14.09 -14.12 -9.07
N LYS A 37 13.11 -14.77 -8.43
CA LYS A 37 11.68 -14.55 -8.73
C LYS A 37 11.27 -13.11 -8.42
N ALA A 38 11.58 -12.64 -7.22
CA ALA A 38 11.25 -11.28 -6.79
C ALA A 38 11.91 -10.23 -7.69
N HIS A 39 13.18 -10.44 -8.06
CA HIS A 39 13.90 -9.52 -8.94
C HIS A 39 13.31 -9.46 -10.34
N ARG A 40 12.91 -10.59 -10.92
CA ARG A 40 12.24 -10.60 -12.23
C ARG A 40 10.94 -9.80 -12.19
N VAL A 41 10.10 -10.07 -11.19
CA VAL A 41 8.83 -9.33 -11.00
C VAL A 41 9.08 -7.84 -10.80
N GLN A 42 10.12 -7.48 -10.02
CA GLN A 42 10.51 -6.10 -9.79
C GLN A 42 11.04 -5.42 -11.06
N GLN A 43 11.85 -6.09 -11.88
CA GLN A 43 12.37 -5.56 -13.13
C GLN A 43 11.27 -5.36 -14.17
N GLU A 44 10.33 -6.30 -14.27
CA GLU A 44 9.15 -6.17 -15.13
C GLU A 44 8.31 -4.97 -14.69
N ALA A 45 8.02 -4.85 -13.38
CA ALA A 45 7.33 -3.69 -12.84
C ALA A 45 8.09 -2.39 -13.11
N GLN A 46 9.43 -2.36 -12.97
CA GLN A 46 10.25 -1.16 -13.19
C GLN A 46 10.23 -0.65 -14.63
N LYS A 47 10.17 -1.54 -15.63
CA LYS A 47 10.10 -1.16 -17.05
C LYS A 47 8.84 -0.38 -17.39
N GLU A 48 7.75 -0.68 -16.72
CA GLU A 48 6.44 -0.08 -16.95
C GLU A 48 6.06 0.95 -15.87
N SER A 49 6.77 0.97 -14.74
CA SER A 49 6.48 1.87 -13.62
C SER A 49 7.14 3.22 -13.74
N THR A 50 6.33 4.26 -13.48
CA THR A 50 6.83 5.56 -13.05
C THR A 50 7.09 5.53 -11.54
N ARG A 51 8.10 6.25 -11.06
CA ARG A 51 8.37 6.43 -9.62
C ARG A 51 7.13 6.97 -8.90
N VAL A 52 6.81 6.48 -7.69
CA VAL A 52 5.69 7.00 -6.87
C VAL A 52 5.78 8.52 -6.77
N GLU A 53 6.99 9.03 -6.59
CA GLU A 53 7.28 10.45 -6.38
C GLU A 53 6.97 11.32 -7.60
N ALA A 54 6.91 10.75 -8.81
CA ALA A 54 6.48 11.48 -10.00
C ALA A 54 4.95 11.52 -10.15
N LEU A 55 4.24 10.62 -9.47
CA LEU A 55 2.78 10.44 -9.52
C LEU A 55 2.06 11.15 -8.37
N ILE A 56 2.68 11.19 -7.18
CA ILE A 56 2.15 11.86 -6.00
C ILE A 56 2.86 13.20 -5.81
N ARG A 57 2.12 14.29 -5.94
CA ARG A 57 2.58 15.68 -5.88
C ARG A 57 1.90 16.41 -4.71
N PRO A 58 2.34 17.63 -4.34
CA PRO A 58 1.65 18.42 -3.30
C PRO A 58 0.16 18.61 -3.55
N SER A 59 -0.26 18.68 -4.81
CA SER A 59 -1.66 18.86 -5.22
C SER A 59 -2.44 17.56 -5.37
N THR A 60 -1.81 16.39 -5.20
CA THR A 60 -2.50 15.10 -5.32
C THR A 60 -3.43 14.93 -4.14
N ASN A 61 -4.74 14.95 -4.38
CA ASN A 61 -5.74 14.69 -3.35
C ASN A 61 -6.00 13.18 -3.15
N ALA A 62 -6.81 12.83 -2.15
CA ALA A 62 -7.14 11.44 -1.81
C ALA A 62 -7.75 10.65 -2.99
N TRP A 63 -8.57 11.28 -3.82
CA TRP A 63 -9.12 10.64 -5.03
C TRP A 63 -8.03 10.35 -6.08
N GLY A 64 -7.07 11.25 -6.24
CA GLY A 64 -5.89 11.03 -7.08
C GLY A 64 -5.10 9.80 -6.61
N VAL A 65 -4.91 9.64 -5.31
CA VAL A 65 -4.26 8.44 -4.73
C VAL A 65 -5.09 7.18 -5.00
N TYR A 66 -6.41 7.22 -4.83
CA TYR A 66 -7.28 6.08 -5.18
C TYR A 66 -7.07 5.61 -6.62
N LYS A 67 -7.03 6.53 -7.60
CA LYS A 67 -6.78 6.16 -9.00
C LYS A 67 -5.41 5.50 -9.19
N LEU A 68 -4.38 6.00 -8.50
CA LEU A 68 -3.05 5.40 -8.54
C LEU A 68 -3.05 3.98 -7.97
N LEU A 69 -3.74 3.75 -6.84
CA LEU A 69 -3.87 2.41 -6.26
C LEU A 69 -4.56 1.44 -7.23
N ARG A 70 -5.58 1.91 -7.96
CA ARG A 70 -6.24 1.12 -8.99
C ARG A 70 -5.30 0.75 -10.14
N GLN A 71 -4.57 1.73 -10.67
CA GLN A 71 -3.57 1.50 -11.71
C GLN A 71 -2.46 0.54 -11.25
N VAL A 72 -2.02 0.67 -10.00
CA VAL A 72 -1.03 -0.22 -9.38
C VAL A 72 -1.51 -1.66 -9.42
N ARG A 73 -2.79 -1.91 -9.09
CA ARG A 73 -3.36 -3.27 -9.12
C ARG A 73 -3.59 -3.77 -10.55
N GLU A 74 -4.13 -2.94 -11.44
CA GLU A 74 -4.39 -3.29 -12.85
C GLU A 74 -3.10 -3.64 -13.60
N ASN A 75 -2.00 -2.93 -13.33
CA ASN A 75 -0.70 -3.13 -13.97
C ASN A 75 0.27 -3.97 -13.13
N ASN A 76 -0.21 -4.66 -12.09
CA ASN A 76 0.59 -5.54 -11.24
C ASN A 76 1.87 -4.90 -10.64
N MET A 77 1.80 -3.62 -10.28
CA MET A 77 2.95 -2.81 -9.84
C MET A 77 3.23 -2.96 -8.34
N HIS A 78 3.53 -4.18 -7.88
CA HIS A 78 3.76 -4.47 -6.45
C HIS A 78 4.83 -3.56 -5.82
N ALA A 79 5.95 -3.36 -6.50
CA ALA A 79 7.02 -2.50 -6.00
C ALA A 79 6.53 -1.06 -5.72
N LEU A 80 5.71 -0.51 -6.61
CA LEU A 80 5.14 0.82 -6.46
C LEU A 80 4.23 0.90 -5.23
N PHE A 81 3.39 -0.11 -5.02
CA PHE A 81 2.54 -0.20 -3.85
C PHE A 81 3.34 -0.16 -2.54
N PHE A 82 4.41 -0.95 -2.46
CA PHE A 82 5.28 -0.99 -1.30
C PHE A 82 5.92 0.37 -1.01
N ASP A 83 6.34 1.07 -2.05
CA ASP A 83 6.97 2.40 -1.92
C ASP A 83 5.95 3.48 -1.47
N MET A 84 4.67 3.31 -1.83
CA MET A 84 3.57 4.15 -1.33
C MET A 84 3.26 3.94 0.15
N THR A 85 3.70 2.84 0.76
CA THR A 85 3.38 2.53 2.16
C THR A 85 4.29 3.29 3.13
N HIS A 86 3.72 3.75 4.25
CA HIS A 86 4.44 4.53 5.24
C HIS A 86 5.45 3.66 6.00
N PRO A 87 6.71 4.11 6.20
CA PRO A 87 7.76 3.35 6.90
C PRO A 87 7.34 2.87 8.29
N ASP A 88 6.69 3.74 9.07
CA ASP A 88 6.22 3.42 10.42
C ASP A 88 4.79 2.86 10.49
N GLY A 89 4.15 2.67 9.33
CA GLY A 89 2.78 2.19 9.24
C GLY A 89 2.66 0.71 9.64
N PRO A 90 1.49 0.25 10.13
CA PRO A 90 1.23 -1.15 10.43
C PRO A 90 1.46 -2.08 9.24
N PHE A 91 1.34 -1.57 8.01
CA PHE A 91 1.66 -2.33 6.80
C PHE A 91 3.14 -2.75 6.73
N ARG A 92 4.07 -1.81 6.99
CA ARG A 92 5.52 -2.09 7.02
C ARG A 92 5.92 -2.97 8.20
N LYS A 93 5.14 -2.98 9.28
CA LYS A 93 5.32 -3.94 10.39
C LYS A 93 5.05 -5.39 9.95
N ARG A 94 4.16 -5.62 8.97
CA ARG A 94 3.83 -6.97 8.44
C ARG A 94 4.88 -7.49 7.46
N PHE A 95 5.47 -6.61 6.67
CA PHE A 95 6.50 -6.94 5.68
C PHE A 95 7.73 -6.07 5.89
N LYS A 96 8.72 -6.63 6.58
CA LYS A 96 9.96 -5.92 6.92
C LYS A 96 10.74 -5.53 5.67
N GLU A 97 10.84 -6.45 4.71
CA GLU A 97 11.56 -6.24 3.46
C GLU A 97 10.61 -6.15 2.25
N LYS A 98 10.99 -5.34 1.25
CA LYS A 98 10.24 -5.20 -0.02
C LYS A 98 10.06 -6.53 -0.73
N THR A 99 11.09 -7.36 -0.71
CA THR A 99 11.12 -8.67 -1.33
C THR A 99 10.04 -9.59 -0.75
N ASP A 100 9.86 -9.60 0.57
CA ASP A 100 8.86 -10.45 1.24
C ASP A 100 7.45 -10.08 0.80
N PHE A 101 7.18 -8.77 0.73
CA PHE A 101 5.91 -8.26 0.24
C PHE A 101 5.66 -8.63 -1.23
N ILE A 102 6.63 -8.41 -2.12
CA ILE A 102 6.46 -8.71 -3.56
C ILE A 102 6.14 -10.19 -3.76
N LEU A 103 6.83 -11.07 -3.04
CA LEU A 103 6.59 -12.51 -3.11
C LEU A 103 5.20 -12.88 -2.57
N ALA A 104 4.76 -12.27 -1.47
CA ALA A 104 3.43 -12.50 -0.91
C ALA A 104 2.31 -12.01 -1.84
N ALA A 105 2.50 -10.85 -2.48
CA ALA A 105 1.53 -10.28 -3.42
C ALA A 105 1.44 -11.13 -4.70
N ASP A 106 2.57 -11.52 -5.28
CA ASP A 106 2.64 -12.39 -6.47
C ASP A 106 2.05 -13.79 -6.21
N ALA A 107 2.19 -14.32 -5.00
CA ALA A 107 1.57 -15.57 -4.59
C ALA A 107 0.05 -15.44 -4.29
N GLY A 108 -0.53 -14.23 -4.38
CA GLY A 108 -1.93 -13.97 -4.06
C GLY A 108 -2.27 -14.00 -2.56
N VAL A 109 -1.25 -14.10 -1.70
CA VAL A 109 -1.39 -14.13 -0.24
C VAL A 109 -1.75 -12.73 0.28
N GLU A 110 -1.04 -11.70 -0.18
CA GLU A 110 -1.39 -10.31 0.10
C GLU A 110 -2.17 -9.71 -1.08
N LYS A 111 -3.42 -9.34 -0.84
CA LYS A 111 -4.27 -8.73 -1.87
C LYS A 111 -4.17 -7.22 -1.85
N LEU A 112 -3.69 -6.62 -2.93
CA LEU A 112 -3.67 -5.18 -3.08
C LEU A 112 -5.07 -4.54 -3.02
N VAL A 113 -5.15 -3.35 -2.44
CA VAL A 113 -6.40 -2.56 -2.40
C VAL A 113 -6.74 -1.98 -3.77
N ALA A 114 -7.97 -1.49 -3.92
CA ALA A 114 -8.45 -0.84 -5.15
C ALA A 114 -8.34 -1.74 -6.39
N GLY A 115 -8.99 -2.90 -6.34
CA GLY A 115 -9.10 -3.78 -7.50
C GLY A 115 -9.96 -3.24 -8.62
N PRO A 116 -9.96 -3.94 -9.78
CA PRO A 116 -10.88 -3.66 -10.88
C PRO A 116 -12.34 -3.65 -10.42
N GLU A 117 -12.67 -4.55 -9.49
CA GLU A 117 -14.01 -4.70 -8.89
C GLU A 117 -14.27 -3.79 -7.68
N SER A 118 -13.26 -3.06 -7.21
CA SER A 118 -13.42 -2.16 -6.06
C SER A 118 -14.04 -0.84 -6.52
N GLN A 119 -15.07 -0.41 -5.80
CA GLN A 119 -15.71 0.89 -5.99
C GLN A 119 -15.35 1.83 -4.83
N LEU A 120 -14.90 3.04 -5.14
CA LEU A 120 -14.73 4.10 -4.14
C LEU A 120 -16.11 4.60 -3.68
N ARG A 121 -16.41 4.40 -2.40
CA ARG A 121 -17.71 4.76 -1.80
C ARG A 121 -17.65 6.10 -1.10
N ARG A 122 -16.63 6.32 -0.27
CA ARG A 122 -16.52 7.54 0.53
C ARG A 122 -15.07 8.00 0.59
N VAL A 123 -14.89 9.31 0.56
CA VAL A 123 -13.64 9.99 0.90
C VAL A 123 -13.94 10.87 2.10
N ARG A 124 -13.16 10.72 3.17
CA ARG A 124 -13.27 11.60 4.35
C ARG A 124 -11.91 12.15 4.70
N ILE A 125 -11.85 13.45 4.97
CA ILE A 125 -10.66 14.14 5.47
C ILE A 125 -10.95 14.54 6.90
N ASP A 126 -10.11 14.11 7.82
CA ASP A 126 -10.23 14.39 9.24
C ASP A 126 -8.84 14.62 9.84
N GLY A 127 -8.48 15.90 10.00
CA GLY A 127 -7.11 16.32 10.29
C GLY A 127 -6.12 15.75 9.26
N ASP A 128 -5.05 15.13 9.76
CA ASP A 128 -4.01 14.53 8.92
C ASP A 128 -4.40 13.18 8.31
N ASN A 129 -5.49 12.56 8.79
CA ASN A 129 -5.96 11.28 8.28
C ASN A 129 -6.95 11.49 7.13
N HIS A 130 -6.71 10.83 6.00
CA HIS A 130 -7.61 10.84 4.86
C HIS A 130 -8.03 9.41 4.58
N TYR A 131 -9.33 9.15 4.68
CA TYR A 131 -9.92 7.83 4.57
C TYR A 131 -10.50 7.64 3.18
N LEU A 132 -10.15 6.53 2.54
CA LEU A 132 -10.81 6.00 1.36
C LEU A 132 -11.57 4.74 1.76
N LEU A 133 -12.90 4.76 1.66
CA LEU A 133 -13.71 3.56 1.82
C LEU A 133 -14.00 2.97 0.45
N LEU A 134 -13.52 1.75 0.24
CA LEU A 134 -13.75 0.95 -0.97
C LEU A 134 -14.68 -0.20 -0.66
N ALA A 135 -15.51 -0.59 -1.62
CA ALA A 135 -16.39 -1.77 -1.52
C ALA A 135 -16.26 -2.66 -2.75
N GLU A 136 -16.37 -3.98 -2.56
CA GLU A 136 -16.45 -5.00 -3.61
C GLU A 136 -17.71 -5.85 -3.41
N GLY A 137 -18.29 -6.36 -4.50
CA GLY A 137 -19.45 -7.26 -4.47
C GLY A 137 -20.82 -6.57 -4.36
N LEU A 138 -20.86 -5.24 -4.51
CA LEU A 138 -22.11 -4.46 -4.49
C LEU A 138 -23.07 -4.93 -5.59
N ASP A 139 -22.56 -5.06 -6.81
CA ASP A 139 -23.35 -5.42 -8.00
C ASP A 139 -23.30 -6.92 -8.33
N ASP A 140 -22.66 -7.74 -7.50
CA ASP A 140 -22.56 -9.18 -7.73
C ASP A 140 -23.75 -9.91 -7.08
N PRO A 141 -24.78 -10.35 -7.84
CA PRO A 141 -25.96 -11.00 -7.28
C PRO A 141 -25.65 -12.37 -6.65
N ARG A 142 -24.50 -12.97 -6.94
CA ARG A 142 -24.09 -14.27 -6.39
C ARG A 142 -23.33 -14.14 -5.07
N SER A 143 -22.80 -12.96 -4.76
CA SER A 143 -22.11 -12.74 -3.50
C SER A 143 -23.10 -12.71 -2.33
N THR A 144 -22.76 -13.39 -1.23
CA THR A 144 -23.51 -13.37 0.03
C THR A 144 -22.99 -12.32 1.02
N SER A 145 -21.84 -11.71 0.72
CA SER A 145 -21.22 -10.68 1.55
C SER A 145 -20.77 -9.47 0.72
N TYR A 146 -20.67 -8.33 1.38
CA TYR A 146 -19.93 -7.17 0.91
C TYR A 146 -18.56 -7.14 1.58
N LYS A 147 -17.54 -6.83 0.78
CA LYS A 147 -16.17 -6.64 1.28
C LYS A 147 -15.84 -5.18 1.24
N TYR A 148 -15.34 -4.67 2.35
CA TYR A 148 -14.95 -3.27 2.50
C TYR A 148 -13.46 -3.16 2.79
N GLN A 149 -12.84 -2.12 2.26
CA GLN A 149 -11.46 -1.78 2.57
C GLN A 149 -11.41 -0.30 2.95
N VAL A 150 -10.83 0.00 4.11
CA VAL A 150 -10.53 1.38 4.50
C VAL A 150 -9.04 1.59 4.34
N VAL A 151 -8.68 2.44 3.38
CA VAL A 151 -7.30 2.89 3.18
C VAL A 151 -7.14 4.21 3.90
N VAL A 152 -6.22 4.24 4.87
CA VAL A 152 -5.83 5.44 5.59
C VAL A 152 -4.63 6.04 4.88
N LEU A 153 -4.76 7.28 4.44
CA LEU A 153 -3.69 8.08 3.87
C LEU A 153 -3.28 9.14 4.88
N ARG A 154 -1.98 9.45 4.91
CA ARG A 154 -1.43 10.58 5.67
C ARG A 154 -0.48 11.37 4.78
N ARG A 155 -0.26 12.63 5.13
CA ARG A 155 0.78 13.43 4.47
C ARG A 155 2.16 12.81 4.72
N ASN A 156 3.04 12.93 3.73
CA ASN A 156 4.38 12.36 3.80
C ASN A 156 5.31 13.14 4.75
N ASP A 157 5.02 14.39 5.04
CA ASP A 157 5.82 15.25 5.93
C ASP A 157 5.43 15.14 7.40
N ILE A 158 4.65 14.11 7.75
CA ILE A 158 4.24 13.79 9.11
C ILE A 158 4.70 12.36 9.44
N ASP A 159 5.19 12.15 10.66
CA ASP A 159 5.59 10.84 11.17
C ASP A 159 4.42 10.05 11.78
N ALA A 160 4.75 8.93 12.44
CA ALA A 160 3.76 8.07 13.08
C ALA A 160 2.99 8.75 14.22
N ASP A 161 3.70 9.60 14.95
CA ASP A 161 3.26 10.26 16.17
C ASP A 161 2.54 11.59 15.86
N GLY A 162 2.47 11.98 14.58
CA GLY A 162 1.84 13.22 14.14
C GLY A 162 2.79 14.41 14.12
N ASN A 163 4.09 14.21 14.34
CA ASN A 163 5.06 15.30 14.31
C ASN A 163 5.54 15.56 12.87
N PRO A 164 5.89 16.82 12.55
CA PRO A 164 6.55 17.13 11.29
C PRO A 164 7.86 16.35 11.16
N ARG A 165 8.12 15.80 9.99
CA ARG A 165 9.40 15.16 9.65
C ARG A 165 9.97 15.72 8.37
N ASP A 166 11.29 15.62 8.26
CA ASP A 166 11.96 15.91 7.00
C ASP A 166 11.58 14.84 5.97
N ALA A 167 10.73 15.24 5.02
CA ALA A 167 10.30 14.41 3.93
C ALA A 167 10.91 14.94 2.65
N GLN A 168 11.77 14.14 2.05
CA GLN A 168 12.42 14.45 0.78
C GLN A 168 11.43 14.86 -0.32
N TYR A 169 10.17 14.37 -0.25
CA TYR A 169 9.13 14.67 -1.21
C TYR A 169 7.78 14.94 -0.53
N PRO A 170 6.98 15.91 -1.00
CA PRO A 170 5.65 16.21 -0.47
C PRO A 170 4.57 15.24 -1.01
N GLY A 171 3.37 15.25 -0.44
CA GLY A 171 2.22 14.45 -0.90
C GLY A 171 1.69 13.48 0.16
N PHE A 172 1.04 12.39 -0.27
CA PHE A 172 0.41 11.41 0.62
C PHE A 172 1.06 10.03 0.54
N ARG A 173 1.05 9.29 1.65
CA ARG A 173 1.40 7.87 1.71
C ARG A 173 0.27 7.03 2.28
N VAL A 174 0.24 5.76 1.91
CA VAL A 174 -0.65 4.75 2.48
C VAL A 174 -0.13 4.40 3.88
N TRP A 175 -0.90 4.77 4.89
CA TRP A 175 -0.58 4.54 6.29
C TRP A 175 -1.03 3.15 6.75
N ASP A 176 -2.31 2.86 6.57
CA ASP A 176 -2.94 1.63 7.04
C ASP A 176 -4.02 1.16 6.05
N ILE A 177 -4.31 -0.14 6.09
CA ILE A 177 -5.31 -0.80 5.28
C ILE A 177 -6.06 -1.78 6.16
N GLN A 178 -7.32 -1.47 6.42
CA GLN A 178 -8.20 -2.35 7.18
C GLN A 178 -9.22 -2.97 6.24
N ARG A 179 -9.45 -4.28 6.42
CA ARG A 179 -10.37 -5.06 5.60
C ARG A 179 -11.50 -5.53 6.48
N HIS A 180 -12.72 -5.35 6.00
CA HIS A 180 -13.93 -5.73 6.70
C HIS A 180 -14.83 -6.53 5.76
N GLU A 181 -15.65 -7.39 6.35
CA GLU A 181 -16.66 -8.15 5.63
C GLU A 181 -17.97 -8.03 6.39
N ARG A 182 -19.08 -7.90 5.65
CA ARG A 182 -20.43 -7.87 6.18
C ARG A 182 -21.32 -8.76 5.32
N ALA A 183 -22.23 -9.49 5.94
CA ALA A 183 -23.25 -10.23 5.20
C ALA A 183 -24.21 -9.22 4.54
N LYS A 184 -24.72 -9.53 3.33
CA LYS A 184 -25.57 -8.58 2.58
C LYS A 184 -26.89 -8.26 3.28
N ASP A 185 -27.41 -9.20 4.06
CA ASP A 185 -28.61 -9.01 4.88
C ASP A 185 -28.40 -8.05 6.06
N SER A 186 -27.15 -7.80 6.44
CA SER A 186 -26.80 -6.91 7.57
C SER A 186 -26.54 -5.45 7.17
N VAL A 187 -26.48 -5.15 5.87
CA VAL A 187 -26.18 -3.80 5.36
C VAL A 187 -27.08 -3.50 4.17
N GLU A 188 -28.00 -2.56 4.34
CA GLU A 188 -28.93 -2.12 3.30
C GLU A 188 -28.18 -1.56 2.09
N ASP A 189 -28.36 -2.15 0.92
CA ASP A 189 -27.71 -1.81 -0.36
C ASP A 189 -26.18 -1.64 -0.27
N GLY A 190 -25.56 -2.30 0.71
CA GLY A 190 -24.14 -2.16 0.99
C GLY A 190 -23.70 -0.76 1.42
N ASP A 191 -24.62 0.13 1.79
CA ASP A 191 -24.32 1.47 2.30
C ASP A 191 -23.79 1.41 3.73
N LEU A 192 -22.48 1.25 3.84
CA LEU A 192 -21.76 1.26 5.09
C LEU A 192 -20.98 2.57 5.23
N SER A 193 -21.08 3.22 6.39
CA SER A 193 -20.31 4.44 6.67
C SER A 193 -18.97 4.13 7.35
N LEU A 194 -18.09 5.12 7.38
CA LEU A 194 -16.86 5.04 8.15
C LEU A 194 -17.13 4.95 9.66
N VAL A 195 -18.24 5.51 10.14
CA VAL A 195 -18.62 5.47 11.57
C VAL A 195 -19.02 4.05 11.97
N ASP A 196 -19.74 3.33 11.12
CA ASP A 196 -20.16 1.92 11.35
C ASP A 196 -18.95 0.96 11.41
N LEU A 197 -17.83 1.39 10.84
CA LEU A 197 -16.55 0.69 10.87
C LEU A 197 -15.65 1.13 12.03
N GLY A 198 -16.16 1.98 12.94
CA GLY A 198 -15.43 2.46 14.12
C GLY A 198 -14.57 3.69 13.88
N TYR A 199 -14.59 4.28 12.69
CA TYR A 199 -13.86 5.50 12.39
C TYR A 199 -14.73 6.71 12.70
N VAL A 200 -14.76 7.10 13.98
CA VAL A 200 -15.40 8.33 14.44
C VAL A 200 -14.56 9.56 14.07
N TRP A 201 -15.19 10.73 14.05
CA TRP A 201 -14.47 12.00 13.88
C TRP A 201 -13.53 12.23 15.05
N GLY A 202 -12.33 12.74 14.76
CA GLY A 202 -11.41 13.25 15.77
C GLY A 202 -12.07 14.33 16.62
N ALA A 203 -11.58 14.52 17.85
CA ALA A 203 -11.97 15.66 18.65
C ALA A 203 -11.70 16.95 17.86
N LYS A 204 -12.65 17.89 17.89
CA LYS A 204 -12.46 19.20 17.26
C LYS A 204 -11.21 19.81 17.88
N ALA A 205 -10.22 20.15 17.08
CA ALA A 205 -9.10 20.94 17.59
C ALA A 205 -9.72 22.25 18.12
N ASP A 206 -9.55 22.52 19.41
CA ASP A 206 -9.98 23.77 20.01
C ASP A 206 -9.29 24.91 19.24
N ALA A 207 -10.11 25.79 18.66
CA ALA A 207 -9.67 26.86 17.77
C ALA A 207 -8.93 27.98 18.50
#